data_AF-A0A2M7W667-F1
#
_entry.id   AF-A0A2M7W667-F1
#
_cell.length_a   1.000
_cell.length_b   1.000
_cell.length_c   1.000
_cell.angle_alpha   90.00
_cell.angle_beta   90.00
_cell.angle_gamma   90.00
#
_symmetry.space_group_name_H-M   'P 1'
#
loop_
_entity.id
_entity.type
_entity.pdbx_description
1 polymer ?
#
loop_
_entity_poly.entity_id
_entity_poly.type
_entity_poly.pdbx_seq_one_letter_code
_entity_poly.pdbx_strand_id
1 'polypeptide(L)' 'LCGRPRGYIRWFGLCRLCFRELAAKGELPGVTKASW' A
#
# COMPACT_ATOMS: atom_id res chain seq x y z
N LEU A 1 8.84 5.30 -6.58
CA LEU A 1 8.24 6.50 -5.98
C LEU A 1 8.90 6.90 -4.65
N CYS A 2 8.99 6.04 -3.61
CA CYS A 2 9.53 6.44 -2.29
C CYS A 2 10.97 5.97 -1.95
N GLY A 3 11.54 4.98 -2.64
CA GLY A 3 12.92 4.49 -2.40
C GLY A 3 13.19 3.88 -1.01
N ARG A 4 12.15 3.59 -0.21
CA ARG A 4 12.32 3.11 1.17
C ARG A 4 12.81 1.65 1.21
N PRO A 5 13.95 1.35 1.87
CA PRO A 5 14.48 -0.01 1.96
C PRO A 5 13.75 -0.90 2.97
N ARG A 6 12.93 -0.32 3.87
CA ARG A 6 12.24 -1.05 4.94
C ARG A 6 10.73 -0.92 4.84
N GLY A 7 10.01 -1.96 5.29
CA GLY A 7 8.54 -2.00 5.27
C GLY A 7 7.99 -2.02 3.85
N TYR A 8 8.56 -2.89 3.02
CA TYR A 8 8.19 -3.07 1.62
C TYR A 8 7.23 -4.24 1.47
N ILE A 9 6.09 -4.00 0.86
CA ILE A 9 5.05 -5.01 0.61
C ILE A 9 5.31 -5.58 -0.78
N ARG A 10 5.97 -6.75 -0.84
CA ARG A 10 6.47 -7.35 -2.10
C ARG A 10 5.38 -7.59 -3.14
N TRP A 11 4.19 -8.00 -2.71
CA TRP A 11 3.06 -8.25 -3.61
C TRP A 11 2.64 -7.01 -4.40
N PHE A 12 2.63 -5.85 -3.75
CA PHE A 12 2.22 -4.58 -4.35
C PHE A 12 3.40 -3.76 -4.88
N GLY A 13 4.63 -4.17 -4.59
CA GLY A 13 5.83 -3.47 -5.02
C GLY A 13 6.04 -2.09 -4.36
N LEU A 14 5.43 -1.84 -3.19
CA LEU A 14 5.35 -0.52 -2.57
C LEU A 14 5.83 -0.51 -1.12
N CYS A 15 6.32 0.64 -0.65
CA CYS A 15 6.52 0.87 0.78
C CYS A 15 5.16 1.02 1.50
N ARG A 16 5.11 0.66 2.79
CA ARG A 16 3.89 0.69 3.62
C ARG A 16 3.13 2.03 3.61
N LEU A 17 3.83 3.15 3.40
CA LEU A 17 3.23 4.49 3.38
C LEU A 17 2.49 4.74 2.07
N CYS A 18 3.17 4.51 0.93
CA CYS A 18 2.54 4.63 -0.38
C CYS A 18 1.39 3.63 -0.54
N PHE A 19 1.54 2.40 -0.03
CA PHE A 19 0.44 1.44 -0.01
C PHE A 19 -0.79 1.99 0.71
N ARG A 20 -0.60 2.59 1.90
CA ARG A 20 -1.70 3.16 2.68
C ARG A 20 -2.37 4.35 1.97
N GLU A 21 -1.58 5.23 1.37
CA GLU A 21 -2.11 6.39 0.63
C GLU A 21 -2.92 5.95 -0.59
N LEU A 22 -2.41 4.99 -1.37
CA LEU A 22 -3.11 4.47 -2.55
C LEU A 22 -4.34 3.65 -2.17
N ALA A 23 -4.28 2.86 -1.08
CA ALA A 23 -5.44 2.16 -0.55
C ALA A 23 -6.53 3.13 -0.07
N ALA A 24 -6.15 4.23 0.59
CA ALA A 24 -7.09 5.25 1.04
C ALA A 24 -7.73 6.04 -0.11
N LYS A 25 -7.00 6.22 -1.23
CA LYS A 25 -7.52 6.82 -2.45
C LYS A 25 -8.37 5.86 -3.30
N GLY A 26 -8.36 4.55 -2.99
CA GLY A 26 -9.02 3.53 -3.80
C GLY A 26 -8.29 3.18 -5.10
N GLU A 27 -7.01 3.55 -5.23
CA GLU A 27 -6.19 3.25 -6.43
C GLU A 27 -5.70 1.79 -6.45
N LEU A 28 -5.78 1.07 -5.33
CA LEU A 28 -5.41 -0.35 -5.23
C LEU A 28 -6.65 -1.25 -5.40
N PRO A 29 -6.82 -1.91 -6.56
CA PRO A 29 -7.99 -2.74 -6.81
C PRO A 29 -8.01 -3.95 -5.87
N GLY A 30 -9.18 -4.25 -5.29
CA GLY A 30 -9.36 -5.36 -4.36
C GLY A 30 -8.79 -5.13 -2.95
N VAL A 31 -8.31 -3.93 -2.63
CA VAL A 31 -7.88 -3.56 -1.28
C VAL A 31 -8.95 -2.69 -0.63
N THR A 32 -9.55 -3.18 0.45
CA THR A 32 -10.51 -2.43 1.28
C THR A 32 -10.06 -2.40 2.73
N LYS A 33 -10.60 -1.46 3.51
CA LYS A 33 -10.30 -1.38 4.94
C LYS A 33 -10.90 -2.60 5.64
N ALA A 34 -10.07 -3.34 6.36
CA ALA A 34 -10.49 -4.43 7.23
C ALA A 34 -11.51 -3.96 8.28
N SER A 35 -12.57 -4.73 8.48
CA SER A 35 -13.63 -4.47 9.48
C SER A 35 -14.09 -5.78 10.13
N TRP A 36 -13.13 -6.53 10.63
CA TRP A 36 -13.34 -7.65 11.54
C TRP A 36 -13.07 -7.21 12.98
#